data_AF-A0A4Q9PGA9-F1
#
_entry.id   AF-A0A4Q9PGA9-F1
#
_cell.length_a   1.000
_cell.length_b   1.000
_cell.length_c   1.000
_cell.angle_alpha   90.00
_cell.angle_beta   90.00
_cell.angle_gamma   90.00
#
_symmetry.space_group_name_H-M   'P 1'
#
loop_
_entity.id
_entity.type
_entity.pdbx_description
1 polymer ?
#
loop_
_entity_poly.entity_id
_entity_poly.type
_entity_poly.pdbx_seq_one_letter_code
_entity_poly.pdbx_strand_id
1 'polypeptide(L)'
;MEDHPQQRPAKRFKHESYKDTLKSVHLPSALDQTKFDQELTDTDSHFHEALLHWQDLNLAPAFLKFARDADPLSASMPLLLHNWKEILEQWFEALAKSDDEGLRAILDLFQKLAHDLRTTLAPEYPRVLRRLLKLLPRSLSAEALTALLATFSALFKYVLVPSVDSELLQQAWNAFCEVLPQCHPEVQRATAEVWGAVLRRLKVALREGAVRVVASSSTGGLGDVCAWTFVTACKSVSQTLHTVTSSLVCPLLQFYLTCDAEEEAYTLIRRVFTALIHHCKSADQFSPVSEAIVDRFAEVVKSADEERVRRVLEAISMVCSVRQGSRMSHKQLSALLSEYPSIPTSEVLHSALLKFATSALTAGDMSLWMAHARKVLAHAWERPLLGIELTGALSELSWGGWKLVALPYVSANTHKLLESHSGETLELLAALHREKRLGEMDLVWKQRLWTWVEKRLEGWERSEENARVLAHVLALADLLPSLPKLLVNIIDRELALWEDSEHDPRAEYEATYANSAWVIGACAQCIAERPVKEWGSLVDLPRWAGRVVEKWGWSGTALEGLAELVRSR
;
A
#
# COMPACT_ATOMS: atom_id res chain seq x y z
N MET A 1 -19.02 -18.09 1.84
CA MET A 1 -18.59 -19.49 1.72
C MET A 1 -17.08 -19.47 1.90
N GLU A 2 -16.66 -19.79 3.12
CA GLU A 2 -15.25 -19.83 3.51
C GLU A 2 -14.60 -21.08 2.92
N ASP A 3 -13.58 -20.88 2.09
CA ASP A 3 -12.81 -21.94 1.46
C ASP A 3 -11.86 -22.51 2.52
N HIS A 4 -12.26 -23.61 3.15
CA HIS A 4 -11.42 -24.33 4.10
C HIS A 4 -10.18 -24.87 3.38
N PRO A 5 -8.95 -24.51 3.81
CA PRO A 5 -7.76 -25.14 3.27
C PRO A 5 -7.71 -26.57 3.79
N GLN A 6 -7.63 -27.55 2.87
CA GLN A 6 -7.45 -29.00 3.09
C GLN A 6 -8.68 -29.94 2.95
N GLN A 7 -9.66 -29.64 2.08
CA GLN A 7 -10.41 -30.75 1.49
C GLN A 7 -9.57 -31.40 0.39
N ARG A 8 -9.25 -32.70 0.55
CA ARG A 8 -8.63 -33.48 -0.53
C ARG A 8 -9.52 -33.37 -1.77
N PRO A 9 -8.98 -32.95 -2.93
CA PRO A 9 -9.80 -32.73 -4.11
C PRO A 9 -10.55 -34.01 -4.47
N ALA A 10 -11.87 -33.89 -4.69
CA ALA A 10 -12.76 -35.02 -4.96
C ALA A 10 -12.41 -35.77 -6.27
N LYS A 11 -11.59 -35.17 -7.15
CA LYS A 11 -11.09 -35.78 -8.38
C LYS A 11 -9.57 -35.80 -8.38
N ARG A 12 -8.98 -36.94 -8.75
CA ARG A 12 -7.53 -37.15 -8.88
C ARG A 12 -6.89 -36.34 -10.01
N PHE A 13 -7.66 -36.03 -11.05
CA PHE A 13 -7.23 -35.19 -12.17
C PHE A 13 -8.16 -33.98 -12.28
N LYS A 14 -7.57 -32.79 -12.31
CA LYS A 14 -8.27 -31.52 -12.50
C LYS A 14 -7.61 -30.83 -13.68
N HIS A 15 -8.42 -30.30 -14.60
CA HIS A 15 -7.91 -29.42 -15.63
C HIS A 15 -7.42 -28.12 -14.97
N GLU A 16 -6.17 -27.77 -15.24
CA GLU A 16 -5.58 -26.49 -14.84
C GLU A 16 -5.30 -25.68 -16.10
N SER A 17 -5.66 -24.40 -16.08
CA SER A 17 -5.33 -23.52 -17.20
C SER A 17 -3.82 -23.30 -17.24
N TYR A 18 -3.28 -22.98 -18.42
CA TYR A 18 -1.85 -22.63 -18.55
C TYR A 18 -1.41 -21.56 -17.53
N LYS A 19 -2.25 -20.53 -17.35
CA LYS A 19 -2.00 -19.47 -16.36
C LYS A 19 -1.94 -20.02 -14.94
N ASP A 20 -2.81 -20.97 -14.58
CA ASP A 20 -2.81 -21.56 -13.23
C ASP A 20 -1.61 -22.48 -13.02
N THR A 21 -1.18 -23.23 -14.05
CA THR A 21 0.05 -24.04 -13.97
C THR A 21 1.30 -23.17 -13.80
N LEU A 22 1.32 -21.97 -14.38
CA LEU A 22 2.42 -21.03 -14.18
C LEU A 22 2.46 -20.42 -12.77
N LYS A 23 1.32 -20.31 -12.08
CA LYS A 23 1.31 -19.80 -10.69
C LYS A 23 2.04 -20.72 -9.72
N SER A 24 2.04 -22.03 -9.98
CA SER A 24 2.80 -23.00 -9.18
C SER A 24 4.30 -23.00 -9.47
N VAL A 25 4.74 -22.32 -10.54
CA VAL A 25 6.16 -22.24 -10.87
C VAL A 25 6.87 -21.33 -9.87
N HIS A 26 7.88 -21.89 -9.23
CA HIS A 26 8.79 -21.22 -8.31
C HIS A 26 10.22 -21.67 -8.59
N LEU A 27 11.19 -20.83 -8.22
CA LEU A 27 12.59 -21.23 -8.22
C LEU A 27 12.78 -22.39 -7.23
N PRO A 28 13.41 -23.51 -7.62
CA PRO A 28 13.65 -24.63 -6.72
C PRO A 28 14.40 -24.19 -5.46
N SER A 29 13.98 -24.74 -4.31
CA SER A 29 14.58 -24.43 -3.02
C SER A 29 16.08 -24.72 -3.03
N ALA A 30 16.86 -23.88 -2.34
CA ALA A 30 18.29 -24.14 -2.14
C ALA A 30 18.55 -25.52 -1.50
N LEU A 31 17.62 -26.01 -0.66
CA LEU A 31 17.71 -27.34 -0.03
C LEU A 31 17.54 -28.51 -1.01
N ASP A 32 16.77 -28.32 -2.08
CA ASP A 32 16.68 -29.32 -3.15
C ASP A 32 17.90 -29.24 -4.07
N GLN A 33 18.48 -28.05 -4.23
CA GLN A 33 19.71 -27.85 -4.98
C GLN A 33 20.95 -28.43 -4.26
N THR A 34 20.98 -28.53 -2.93
CA THR A 34 22.10 -29.16 -2.19
C THR A 34 22.17 -30.67 -2.38
N LYS A 35 21.15 -31.33 -2.96
CA LYS A 35 21.26 -32.75 -3.36
C LYS A 35 22.33 -32.96 -4.44
N PHE A 36 22.71 -31.90 -5.15
CA PHE A 36 23.83 -31.92 -6.11
C PHE A 36 25.20 -31.82 -5.44
N ASP A 37 25.27 -31.54 -4.13
CA ASP A 37 26.54 -31.50 -3.38
C ASP A 37 26.90 -32.91 -2.82
N GLN A 38 26.40 -33.99 -3.43
CA GLN A 38 26.93 -35.34 -3.14
C GLN A 38 28.39 -35.37 -3.61
N GLU A 39 29.31 -35.73 -2.71
CA GLU A 39 30.73 -35.85 -3.01
C GLU A 39 30.94 -36.94 -4.07
N LEU A 40 31.11 -36.51 -5.32
CA LEU A 40 31.62 -37.35 -6.39
C LEU A 40 33.10 -37.60 -6.19
N THR A 41 33.62 -38.67 -6.79
CA THR A 41 35.08 -38.87 -6.79
C THR A 41 35.74 -37.76 -7.64
N ASP A 42 36.99 -37.41 -7.34
CA ASP A 42 37.70 -36.30 -8.01
C ASP A 42 37.78 -36.43 -9.54
N THR A 43 37.55 -37.63 -10.09
CA THR A 43 37.56 -37.91 -11.54
C THR A 43 36.20 -37.78 -12.21
N ASP A 44 35.12 -37.79 -11.43
CA ASP A 44 33.75 -37.86 -11.92
C ASP A 44 33.12 -36.48 -12.08
N SER A 45 32.26 -36.35 -13.08
CA SER A 45 31.61 -35.09 -13.46
C SER A 45 30.12 -35.14 -13.17
N HIS A 46 29.58 -34.09 -12.52
CA HIS A 46 28.14 -33.97 -12.32
C HIS A 46 27.39 -33.84 -13.66
N PHE A 47 28.01 -33.23 -14.68
CA PHE A 47 27.46 -33.17 -16.03
C PHE A 47 27.31 -34.58 -16.63
N HIS A 48 28.35 -35.42 -16.52
CA HIS A 48 28.33 -36.76 -17.10
C HIS A 48 27.32 -37.68 -16.42
N GLU A 49 27.24 -37.66 -15.09
CA GLU A 49 26.23 -38.45 -14.37
C GLU A 49 24.80 -38.04 -14.73
N ALA A 50 24.55 -36.73 -14.82
CA ALA A 50 23.25 -36.23 -15.26
C ALA A 50 22.96 -36.61 -16.72
N LEU A 51 23.99 -36.68 -17.58
CA LEU A 51 23.84 -37.11 -18.96
C LEU A 51 23.34 -38.55 -19.06
N LEU A 52 23.98 -39.46 -18.33
CA LEU A 52 23.57 -40.87 -18.25
C LEU A 52 22.16 -40.99 -17.70
N HIS A 53 21.85 -40.24 -16.63
CA HIS A 53 20.51 -40.23 -16.05
C HIS A 53 19.43 -39.77 -17.05
N TRP A 54 19.71 -38.72 -17.82
CA TRP A 54 18.76 -38.22 -18.81
C TRP A 54 18.65 -39.13 -20.04
N GLN A 55 19.70 -39.88 -20.41
CA GLN A 55 19.63 -40.89 -21.48
C GLN A 55 18.59 -41.97 -21.16
N ASP A 56 18.46 -42.34 -19.88
CA ASP A 56 17.45 -43.31 -19.43
C ASP A 56 16.02 -42.75 -19.42
N LEU A 57 15.87 -41.42 -19.29
CA LEU A 57 14.57 -40.77 -19.06
C LEU A 57 13.99 -40.01 -20.26
N ASN A 58 14.82 -39.56 -21.19
CA ASN A 58 14.42 -38.64 -22.25
C ASN A 58 14.76 -39.18 -23.64
N LEU A 59 13.75 -39.24 -24.51
CA LEU A 59 13.85 -39.76 -25.87
C LEU A 59 13.69 -38.66 -26.94
N ALA A 60 13.72 -37.38 -26.56
CA ALA A 60 13.58 -36.28 -27.50
C ALA A 60 14.74 -36.28 -28.51
N PRO A 61 14.49 -36.16 -29.83
CA PRO A 61 15.52 -36.33 -30.85
C PRO A 61 16.71 -35.37 -30.71
N ALA A 62 16.45 -34.11 -30.34
CA ALA A 62 17.50 -33.11 -30.12
C ALA A 62 18.40 -33.48 -28.93
N PHE A 63 17.80 -34.00 -27.85
CA PHE A 63 18.53 -34.49 -26.68
C PHE A 63 19.34 -35.74 -27.01
N LEU A 64 18.77 -36.76 -27.66
CA LEU A 64 19.48 -37.99 -28.01
C LEU A 64 20.70 -37.72 -28.91
N LYS A 65 20.56 -36.79 -29.86
CA LYS A 65 21.70 -36.34 -30.69
C LYS A 65 22.79 -35.71 -29.82
N PHE A 66 22.42 -34.75 -28.97
CA PHE A 66 23.35 -34.10 -28.05
C PHE A 66 24.04 -35.11 -27.13
N ALA A 67 23.30 -36.03 -26.55
CA ALA A 67 23.83 -37.00 -25.60
C ALA A 67 24.84 -37.94 -26.25
N ARG A 68 24.54 -38.47 -27.44
CA ARG A 68 25.47 -39.32 -28.19
C ARG A 68 26.78 -38.59 -28.52
N ASP A 69 26.70 -37.31 -28.87
CA ASP A 69 27.86 -36.54 -29.32
C ASP A 69 28.68 -36.01 -28.10
N ALA A 70 28.03 -35.71 -26.97
CA ALA A 70 28.68 -35.19 -25.76
C ALA A 70 29.23 -36.26 -24.79
N ASP A 71 28.65 -37.47 -24.79
CA ASP A 71 29.04 -38.58 -23.91
C ASP A 71 30.55 -38.91 -23.96
N PRO A 72 31.17 -39.17 -25.13
CA PRO A 72 32.60 -39.47 -25.20
C PRO A 72 33.49 -38.28 -24.83
N LEU A 73 32.98 -37.05 -24.97
CA LEU A 73 33.71 -35.82 -24.66
C LEU A 73 33.70 -35.46 -23.18
N SER A 74 32.79 -36.07 -22.41
CA SER A 74 32.50 -35.73 -21.00
C SER A 74 32.65 -36.88 -20.03
N ALA A 75 33.12 -38.06 -20.47
CA ALA A 75 33.24 -39.28 -19.66
C ALA A 75 34.07 -39.14 -18.37
N SER A 76 34.82 -38.06 -18.19
CA SER A 76 35.51 -37.71 -16.94
C SER A 76 35.70 -36.19 -16.83
N MET A 77 35.98 -35.68 -15.63
CA MET A 77 36.24 -34.25 -15.41
C MET A 77 37.37 -33.68 -16.26
N PRO A 78 38.53 -34.35 -16.42
CA PRO A 78 39.59 -33.86 -17.32
C PRO A 78 39.16 -33.75 -18.79
N LEU A 79 38.38 -34.71 -19.29
CA LEU A 79 37.85 -34.66 -20.65
C LEU A 79 36.84 -33.52 -20.82
N LEU A 80 35.95 -33.34 -19.83
CA LEU A 80 35.01 -32.23 -19.81
C LEU A 80 35.74 -30.87 -19.87
N LEU A 81 36.77 -30.69 -19.04
CA LEU A 81 37.58 -29.47 -19.01
C LEU A 81 38.40 -29.24 -20.29
N HIS A 82 38.77 -30.28 -21.01
CA HIS A 82 39.44 -30.16 -22.30
C HIS A 82 38.46 -29.77 -23.42
N ASN A 83 37.27 -30.38 -23.43
CA ASN A 83 36.32 -30.31 -24.55
C ASN A 83 35.11 -29.39 -24.30
N TRP A 84 35.08 -28.63 -23.20
CA TRP A 84 33.90 -27.86 -22.78
C TRP A 84 33.35 -26.91 -23.84
N LYS A 85 34.22 -26.32 -24.68
CA LYS A 85 33.80 -25.41 -25.75
C LYS A 85 32.99 -26.14 -26.82
N GLU A 86 33.43 -27.33 -27.20
CA GLU A 86 32.74 -28.16 -28.18
C GLU A 86 31.39 -28.63 -27.63
N ILE A 87 31.36 -29.09 -26.37
CA ILE A 87 30.13 -29.47 -25.68
C ILE A 87 29.16 -28.28 -25.62
N LEU A 88 29.66 -27.07 -25.38
CA LEU A 88 28.84 -25.86 -25.32
C LEU A 88 28.25 -25.48 -26.70
N GLU A 89 29.00 -25.64 -27.79
CA GLU A 89 28.47 -25.45 -29.14
C GLU A 89 27.38 -26.47 -29.48
N GLN A 90 27.60 -27.74 -29.15
CA GLN A 90 26.59 -28.79 -29.30
C GLN A 90 25.35 -28.49 -28.46
N TRP A 91 25.53 -27.96 -27.24
CA TRP A 91 24.44 -27.55 -26.37
C TRP A 91 23.62 -26.41 -26.99
N PHE A 92 24.26 -25.41 -27.61
CA PHE A 92 23.54 -24.35 -28.32
C PHE A 92 22.71 -24.88 -29.49
N GLU A 93 23.22 -25.85 -30.25
CA GLU A 93 22.47 -26.49 -31.33
C GLU A 93 21.25 -27.26 -30.78
N ALA A 94 21.46 -28.02 -29.70
CA ALA A 94 20.41 -28.80 -29.06
C ALA A 94 19.33 -27.88 -28.46
N LEU A 95 19.70 -26.81 -27.77
CA LEU A 95 18.79 -25.82 -27.19
C LEU A 95 17.89 -25.18 -28.26
N ALA A 96 18.43 -24.91 -29.45
CA ALA A 96 17.68 -24.31 -30.55
C ALA A 96 16.68 -25.27 -31.20
N LYS A 97 16.98 -26.58 -31.21
CA LYS A 97 16.17 -27.61 -31.88
C LYS A 97 15.23 -28.36 -30.93
N SER A 98 15.38 -28.19 -29.63
CA SER A 98 14.57 -28.90 -28.63
C SER A 98 13.14 -28.37 -28.58
N ASP A 99 12.21 -29.30 -28.50
CA ASP A 99 10.85 -29.09 -28.02
C ASP A 99 10.83 -28.99 -26.49
N ASP A 100 9.66 -28.80 -25.89
CA ASP A 100 9.52 -28.63 -24.44
C ASP A 100 10.08 -29.82 -23.62
N GLU A 101 9.92 -31.05 -24.11
CA GLU A 101 10.41 -32.25 -23.43
C GLU A 101 11.94 -32.36 -23.49
N GLY A 102 12.54 -32.15 -24.66
CA GLY A 102 14.00 -32.13 -24.80
C GLY A 102 14.63 -30.96 -24.03
N LEU A 103 13.94 -29.81 -24.00
CA LEU A 103 14.43 -28.59 -23.38
C LEU A 103 14.69 -28.78 -21.87
N ARG A 104 13.86 -29.57 -21.18
CA ARG A 104 14.05 -29.88 -19.75
C ARG A 104 15.40 -30.54 -19.48
N ALA A 105 15.74 -31.58 -20.24
CA ALA A 105 17.02 -32.29 -20.09
C ALA A 105 18.20 -31.39 -20.46
N ILE A 106 18.11 -30.69 -21.59
CA ILE A 106 19.16 -29.78 -22.06
C ILE A 106 19.44 -28.65 -21.07
N LEU A 107 18.39 -28.09 -20.43
CA LEU A 107 18.54 -27.04 -19.43
C LEU A 107 19.12 -27.55 -18.11
N ASP A 108 18.72 -28.73 -17.63
CA ASP A 108 19.28 -29.34 -16.42
C ASP A 108 20.75 -29.74 -16.61
N LEU A 109 21.11 -30.30 -17.76
CA LEU A 109 22.50 -30.61 -18.10
C LEU A 109 23.37 -29.35 -18.07
N PHE A 110 22.86 -28.21 -18.56
CA PHE A 110 23.59 -26.95 -18.44
C PHE A 110 23.80 -26.52 -16.98
N GLN A 111 22.85 -26.78 -16.08
CA GLN A 111 23.04 -26.45 -14.66
C GLN A 111 24.25 -27.19 -14.07
N LYS A 112 24.42 -28.46 -14.45
CA LYS A 112 25.54 -29.32 -14.04
C LYS A 112 26.84 -28.90 -14.71
N LEU A 113 26.78 -28.59 -16.01
CA LEU A 113 27.91 -28.02 -16.74
C LEU A 113 28.42 -26.73 -16.09
N ALA A 114 27.51 -25.84 -15.70
CA ALA A 114 27.84 -24.60 -15.02
C ALA A 114 28.44 -24.84 -13.62
N HIS A 115 28.00 -25.88 -12.92
CA HIS A 115 28.56 -26.28 -11.64
C HIS A 115 30.01 -26.79 -11.76
N ASP A 116 30.25 -27.65 -12.74
CA ASP A 116 31.56 -28.27 -12.98
C ASP A 116 32.58 -27.25 -13.50
N LEU A 117 32.18 -26.41 -14.47
CA LEU A 117 33.09 -25.47 -15.13
C LEU A 117 33.26 -24.15 -14.38
N ARG A 118 32.24 -23.70 -13.63
CA ARG A 118 32.24 -22.44 -12.86
C ARG A 118 32.71 -21.25 -13.71
N THR A 119 33.69 -20.50 -13.23
CA THR A 119 34.25 -19.31 -13.90
C THR A 119 34.96 -19.61 -15.22
N THR A 120 35.24 -20.88 -15.54
CA THR A 120 35.74 -21.27 -16.88
C THR A 120 34.76 -20.87 -17.99
N LEU A 121 33.46 -20.82 -17.68
CA LEU A 121 32.41 -20.37 -18.61
C LEU A 121 32.30 -18.85 -18.76
N ALA A 122 33.02 -18.05 -17.96
CA ALA A 122 32.89 -16.60 -17.96
C ALA A 122 33.03 -15.94 -19.36
N PRO A 123 33.94 -16.39 -20.27
CA PRO A 123 34.04 -15.81 -21.61
C PRO A 123 32.77 -15.97 -22.46
N GLU A 124 32.00 -17.05 -22.25
CA GLU A 124 30.79 -17.36 -23.01
C GLU A 124 29.51 -16.92 -22.28
N TYR A 125 29.62 -16.37 -21.07
CA TYR A 125 28.48 -15.91 -20.27
C TYR A 125 27.50 -15.01 -21.04
N PRO A 126 27.94 -13.96 -21.77
CA PRO A 126 27.01 -13.09 -22.50
C PRO A 126 26.23 -13.84 -23.59
N ARG A 127 26.87 -14.82 -24.24
CA ARG A 127 26.26 -15.62 -25.30
C ARG A 127 25.24 -16.60 -24.72
N VAL A 128 25.59 -17.28 -23.63
CA VAL A 128 24.69 -18.16 -22.88
C VAL A 128 23.47 -17.38 -22.39
N LEU A 129 23.69 -16.26 -21.70
CA LEU A 129 22.62 -15.44 -21.14
C LEU A 129 21.63 -15.01 -22.23
N ARG A 130 22.14 -14.51 -23.36
CA ARG A 130 21.30 -14.10 -24.50
C ARG A 130 20.47 -15.25 -25.06
N ARG A 131 21.01 -16.48 -25.09
CA ARG A 131 20.27 -17.66 -25.56
C ARG A 131 19.17 -18.08 -24.60
N LEU A 132 19.44 -18.06 -23.29
CA LEU A 132 18.43 -18.35 -22.26
C LEU A 132 17.32 -17.29 -22.23
N LEU A 133 17.67 -16.00 -22.32
CA LEU A 133 16.70 -14.90 -22.33
C LEU A 133 15.69 -15.01 -23.47
N LYS A 134 16.10 -15.48 -24.65
CA LYS A 134 15.20 -15.72 -25.79
C LYS A 134 14.12 -16.77 -25.52
N LEU A 135 14.28 -17.60 -24.50
CA LEU A 135 13.30 -18.60 -24.12
C LEU A 135 12.18 -18.03 -23.23
N LEU A 136 12.44 -16.96 -22.47
CA LEU A 136 11.48 -16.41 -21.51
C LEU A 136 10.14 -15.96 -22.14
N PRO A 137 10.09 -15.32 -23.32
CA PRO A 137 8.82 -14.93 -23.93
C PRO A 137 8.06 -16.10 -24.58
N ARG A 138 8.67 -17.29 -24.71
CA ARG A 138 8.02 -18.46 -25.32
C ARG A 138 6.98 -19.05 -24.37
N SER A 139 5.94 -19.66 -24.92
CA SER A 139 4.94 -20.41 -24.15
C SER A 139 5.48 -21.78 -23.73
N LEU A 140 6.33 -21.79 -22.70
CA LEU A 140 6.90 -23.00 -22.11
C LEU A 140 5.94 -23.63 -21.11
N SER A 141 5.90 -24.95 -21.03
CA SER A 141 5.31 -25.72 -19.93
C SER A 141 5.88 -25.31 -18.57
N ALA A 142 5.13 -25.57 -17.50
CA ALA A 142 5.54 -25.21 -16.14
C ALA A 142 6.88 -25.85 -15.77
N GLU A 143 7.09 -27.11 -16.15
CA GLU A 143 8.31 -27.87 -15.88
C GLU A 143 9.50 -27.32 -16.68
N ALA A 144 9.32 -26.99 -17.96
CA ALA A 144 10.37 -26.38 -18.78
C ALA A 144 10.75 -24.98 -18.27
N LEU A 145 9.77 -24.18 -17.83
CA LEU A 145 10.03 -22.89 -17.19
C LEU A 145 10.78 -23.07 -15.86
N THR A 146 10.40 -24.01 -15.00
CA THR A 146 11.14 -24.32 -13.77
C THR A 146 12.59 -24.70 -14.07
N ALA A 147 12.82 -25.55 -15.08
CA ALA A 147 14.16 -25.89 -15.52
C ALA A 147 14.94 -24.65 -15.99
N LEU A 148 14.31 -23.76 -16.76
CA LEU A 148 14.94 -22.52 -17.24
C LEU A 148 15.34 -21.58 -16.09
N LEU A 149 14.45 -21.39 -15.12
CA LEU A 149 14.72 -20.56 -13.93
C LEU A 149 15.86 -21.14 -13.08
N ALA A 150 15.89 -22.47 -12.92
CA ALA A 150 16.99 -23.16 -12.27
C ALA A 150 18.30 -23.00 -13.04
N THR A 151 18.26 -23.04 -14.38
CA THR A 151 19.43 -22.76 -15.25
C THR A 151 19.94 -21.33 -15.10
N PHE A 152 19.07 -20.32 -15.04
CA PHE A 152 19.50 -18.96 -14.71
C PHE A 152 20.12 -18.89 -13.31
N SER A 153 19.51 -19.54 -12.31
CA SER A 153 20.03 -19.55 -10.94
C SER A 153 21.40 -20.21 -10.84
N ALA A 154 21.64 -21.32 -11.55
CA ALA A 154 22.93 -21.99 -11.63
C ALA A 154 23.98 -21.13 -12.34
N LEU A 155 23.63 -20.58 -13.52
CA LEU A 155 24.50 -19.66 -14.25
C LEU A 155 24.91 -18.48 -13.37
N PHE A 156 23.98 -17.91 -12.61
CA PHE A 156 24.30 -16.81 -11.71
C PHE A 156 25.08 -17.23 -10.48
N LYS A 157 24.78 -18.41 -9.90
CA LYS A 157 25.51 -18.96 -8.75
C LYS A 157 26.99 -19.17 -9.06
N TYR A 158 27.27 -19.80 -10.19
CA TYR A 158 28.60 -20.35 -10.50
C TYR A 158 29.43 -19.50 -11.45
N VAL A 159 28.79 -18.59 -12.20
CA VAL A 159 29.48 -17.71 -13.17
C VAL A 159 29.32 -16.24 -12.81
N LEU A 160 28.10 -15.72 -12.72
CA LEU A 160 27.89 -14.28 -12.46
C LEU A 160 28.45 -13.86 -11.09
N VAL A 161 27.92 -14.41 -9.99
CA VAL A 161 28.26 -13.97 -8.62
C VAL A 161 29.76 -14.10 -8.30
N PRO A 162 30.49 -15.14 -8.74
CA PRO A 162 31.94 -15.20 -8.54
C PRO A 162 32.74 -14.18 -9.34
N SER A 163 32.26 -13.80 -10.54
CA SER A 163 32.95 -12.89 -11.47
C SER A 163 32.35 -11.47 -11.47
N VAL A 164 31.44 -11.16 -10.56
CA VAL A 164 30.62 -9.95 -10.62
C VAL A 164 31.42 -8.70 -10.24
N ASP A 165 31.34 -7.70 -11.12
CA ASP A 165 31.51 -6.30 -10.80
C ASP A 165 30.18 -5.55 -10.99
N SER A 166 30.14 -4.27 -10.60
CA SER A 166 28.93 -3.45 -10.70
C SER A 166 28.44 -3.30 -12.15
N GLU A 167 29.34 -3.32 -13.13
CA GLU A 167 29.00 -3.11 -14.54
C GLU A 167 28.36 -4.36 -15.15
N LEU A 168 28.95 -5.53 -14.93
CA LEU A 168 28.42 -6.81 -15.39
C LEU A 168 27.03 -7.09 -14.81
N LEU A 169 26.82 -6.75 -13.52
CA LEU A 169 25.52 -6.89 -12.88
C LEU A 169 24.46 -5.98 -13.52
N GLN A 170 24.83 -4.73 -13.80
CA GLN A 170 23.97 -3.77 -14.49
C GLN A 170 23.62 -4.25 -15.90
N GLN A 171 24.62 -4.71 -16.67
CA GLN A 171 24.42 -5.23 -18.02
C GLN A 171 23.50 -6.45 -18.00
N ALA A 172 23.71 -7.37 -17.05
CA ALA A 172 22.86 -8.53 -16.88
C ALA A 172 21.42 -8.11 -16.57
N TRP A 173 21.19 -7.22 -15.60
CA TRP A 173 19.86 -6.73 -15.26
C TRP A 173 19.18 -6.02 -16.44
N ASN A 174 19.90 -5.16 -17.16
CA ASN A 174 19.38 -4.46 -18.34
C ASN A 174 18.91 -5.44 -19.42
N ALA A 175 19.66 -6.53 -19.65
CA ALA A 175 19.26 -7.56 -20.60
C ALA A 175 17.94 -8.25 -20.22
N PHE A 176 17.63 -8.38 -18.92
CA PHE A 176 16.30 -8.82 -18.49
C PHE A 176 15.25 -7.74 -18.69
N CYS A 177 15.56 -6.48 -18.39
CA CYS A 177 14.62 -5.36 -18.57
C CYS A 177 14.14 -5.21 -20.01
N GLU A 178 14.96 -5.55 -21.01
CA GLU A 178 14.58 -5.54 -22.43
C GLU A 178 13.57 -6.65 -22.79
N VAL A 179 13.63 -7.79 -22.09
CA VAL A 179 12.88 -9.01 -22.44
C VAL A 179 11.62 -9.17 -21.59
N LEU A 180 11.69 -8.86 -20.30
CA LEU A 180 10.60 -9.05 -19.33
C LEU A 180 9.26 -8.42 -19.74
N PRO A 181 9.20 -7.21 -20.35
CA PRO A 181 7.94 -6.63 -20.81
C PRO A 181 7.18 -7.49 -21.83
N GLN A 182 7.88 -8.37 -22.54
CA GLN A 182 7.31 -9.28 -23.54
C GLN A 182 6.81 -10.60 -22.92
N CYS A 183 7.13 -10.85 -21.66
CA CYS A 183 6.82 -12.09 -20.96
C CYS A 183 5.45 -12.04 -20.27
N HIS A 184 4.84 -13.20 -20.07
CA HIS A 184 3.64 -13.33 -19.25
C HIS A 184 3.91 -12.90 -17.78
N PRO A 185 2.97 -12.26 -17.07
CA PRO A 185 3.20 -11.77 -15.69
C PRO A 185 3.70 -12.83 -14.70
N GLU A 186 3.24 -14.08 -14.82
CA GLU A 186 3.73 -15.18 -13.97
C GLU A 186 5.18 -15.57 -14.28
N VAL A 187 5.62 -15.44 -15.53
CA VAL A 187 7.03 -15.64 -15.92
C VAL A 187 7.88 -14.50 -15.35
N GLN A 188 7.38 -13.27 -15.40
CA GLN A 188 8.05 -12.12 -14.78
C GLN A 188 8.19 -12.31 -13.25
N ARG A 189 7.11 -12.74 -12.59
CA ARG A 189 7.09 -13.07 -11.14
C ARG A 189 8.11 -14.16 -10.80
N ALA A 190 8.13 -15.25 -11.56
CA ALA A 190 9.06 -16.35 -11.32
C ALA A 190 10.52 -15.97 -11.63
N THR A 191 10.75 -15.12 -12.62
CA THR A 191 12.08 -14.57 -12.92
C THR A 191 12.57 -13.62 -11.81
N ALA A 192 11.68 -12.89 -11.15
CA ALA A 192 12.01 -12.08 -10.00
C ALA A 192 12.59 -12.91 -8.83
N GLU A 193 12.17 -14.16 -8.67
CA GLU A 193 12.72 -15.09 -7.66
C GLU A 193 14.20 -15.42 -7.93
N VAL A 194 14.60 -15.52 -9.21
CA VAL A 194 16.00 -15.72 -9.61
C VAL A 194 16.85 -14.54 -9.15
N TRP A 195 16.40 -13.32 -9.44
CA TRP A 195 17.10 -12.11 -9.01
C TRP A 195 17.08 -11.92 -7.50
N GLY A 196 16.00 -12.32 -6.83
CA GLY A 196 15.95 -12.38 -5.37
C GLY A 196 17.04 -13.29 -4.79
N ALA A 197 17.28 -14.45 -5.40
CA ALA A 197 18.36 -15.34 -5.02
C ALA A 197 19.76 -14.75 -5.31
N VAL A 198 19.93 -14.00 -6.41
CA VAL A 198 21.18 -13.28 -6.71
C VAL A 198 21.47 -12.24 -5.62
N LEU A 199 20.50 -11.39 -5.26
CA LEU A 199 20.67 -10.35 -4.24
C LEU A 199 21.11 -10.91 -2.88
N ARG A 200 20.63 -12.11 -2.52
CA ARG A 200 21.07 -12.82 -1.30
C ARG A 200 22.54 -13.23 -1.33
N ARG A 201 23.07 -13.58 -2.51
CA ARG A 201 24.42 -14.11 -2.70
C ARG A 201 25.48 -13.03 -2.92
N LEU A 202 25.09 -11.81 -3.32
CA LEU A 202 26.01 -10.69 -3.49
C LEU A 202 26.69 -10.28 -2.18
N LYS A 203 27.91 -9.74 -2.24
CA LYS A 203 28.57 -9.09 -1.11
C LYS A 203 27.90 -7.74 -0.79
N VAL A 204 27.97 -7.28 0.46
CA VAL A 204 27.31 -6.04 0.93
C VAL A 204 27.63 -4.84 0.03
N ALA A 205 28.90 -4.65 -0.34
CA ALA A 205 29.34 -3.52 -1.17
C ALA A 205 28.67 -3.47 -2.56
N LEU A 206 28.48 -4.63 -3.20
CA LEU A 206 27.84 -4.70 -4.52
C LEU A 206 26.31 -4.71 -4.42
N ARG A 207 25.79 -5.22 -3.30
CA ARG A 207 24.35 -5.31 -3.06
C ARG A 207 23.70 -3.93 -3.04
N GLU A 208 24.33 -2.93 -2.44
CA GLU A 208 23.79 -1.56 -2.42
C GLU A 208 23.59 -0.99 -3.83
N GLY A 209 24.62 -1.11 -4.69
CA GLY A 209 24.52 -0.72 -6.10
C GLY A 209 23.41 -1.49 -6.82
N ALA A 210 23.37 -2.82 -6.63
CA ALA A 210 22.34 -3.67 -7.20
C ALA A 210 20.91 -3.25 -6.82
N VAL A 211 20.67 -2.89 -5.55
CA VAL A 211 19.36 -2.40 -5.09
C VAL A 211 18.97 -1.14 -5.84
N ARG A 212 19.88 -0.17 -5.99
CA ARG A 212 19.57 1.07 -6.71
C ARG A 212 19.22 0.82 -8.18
N VAL A 213 19.94 -0.10 -8.83
CA VAL A 213 19.72 -0.49 -10.23
C VAL A 213 18.37 -1.18 -10.45
N VAL A 214 18.03 -2.12 -9.57
CA VAL A 214 16.73 -2.80 -9.62
C VAL A 214 15.61 -1.81 -9.29
N ALA A 215 15.80 -0.96 -8.28
CA ALA A 215 14.79 0.01 -7.86
C ALA A 215 14.55 1.10 -8.91
N SER A 216 15.60 1.61 -9.58
CA SER A 216 15.46 2.61 -10.65
C SER A 216 14.68 2.08 -11.85
N SER A 217 14.67 0.76 -12.07
CA SER A 217 13.91 0.14 -13.15
C SER A 217 12.40 0.07 -12.87
N SER A 218 11.95 0.38 -11.64
CA SER A 218 10.52 0.43 -11.30
C SER A 218 9.76 1.52 -12.05
N THR A 219 10.45 2.59 -12.46
CA THR A 219 9.88 3.70 -13.26
C THR A 219 9.63 3.30 -14.71
N GLY A 220 10.28 2.24 -15.21
CA GLY A 220 10.16 1.74 -16.57
C GLY A 220 9.05 0.72 -16.80
N GLY A 221 8.01 0.69 -15.96
CA GLY A 221 6.90 -0.28 -16.06
C GLY A 221 7.21 -1.68 -15.50
N LEU A 222 8.39 -1.89 -14.91
CA LEU A 222 8.80 -3.15 -14.26
C LEU A 222 8.57 -3.16 -12.74
N GLY A 223 7.76 -2.23 -12.21
CA GLY A 223 7.54 -2.05 -10.78
C GLY A 223 7.12 -3.34 -10.04
N ASP A 224 6.29 -4.19 -10.65
CA ASP A 224 5.91 -5.48 -10.06
C ASP A 224 7.09 -6.46 -9.98
N VAL A 225 7.92 -6.54 -11.02
CA VAL A 225 9.10 -7.41 -11.03
C VAL A 225 10.10 -6.97 -9.98
N CYS A 226 10.34 -5.66 -9.86
CA CYS A 226 11.22 -5.09 -8.85
C CYS A 226 10.68 -5.40 -7.43
N ALA A 227 9.38 -5.22 -7.19
CA ALA A 227 8.76 -5.54 -5.91
C ALA A 227 8.91 -7.03 -5.57
N TRP A 228 8.58 -7.93 -6.51
CA TRP A 228 8.75 -9.37 -6.31
C TRP A 228 10.22 -9.76 -6.10
N THR A 229 11.17 -9.08 -6.73
CA THR A 229 12.60 -9.33 -6.56
C THR A 229 13.03 -9.06 -5.12
N PHE A 230 12.64 -7.91 -4.55
CA PHE A 230 12.95 -7.58 -3.15
C PHE A 230 12.17 -8.45 -2.17
N VAL A 231 10.88 -8.71 -2.42
CA VAL A 231 10.04 -9.54 -1.55
C VAL A 231 10.61 -10.95 -1.48
N THR A 232 10.97 -11.54 -2.61
CA THR A 232 11.56 -12.88 -2.65
C THR A 232 12.94 -12.87 -2.03
N ALA A 233 13.78 -11.85 -2.24
CA ALA A 233 15.07 -11.74 -1.56
C ALA A 233 14.95 -11.71 -0.03
N CYS A 234 13.96 -11.01 0.51
CA CYS A 234 13.78 -10.81 1.95
C CYS A 234 13.02 -11.94 2.65
N LYS A 235 12.08 -12.63 1.98
CA LYS A 235 11.30 -13.72 2.60
C LYS A 235 12.14 -14.96 2.88
N SER A 236 12.15 -15.45 4.11
CA SER A 236 12.71 -16.75 4.47
C SER A 236 11.60 -17.76 4.80
N VAL A 237 12.00 -19.00 5.09
CA VAL A 237 11.10 -20.08 5.53
C VAL A 237 10.41 -19.73 6.85
N SER A 238 9.31 -20.42 7.16
CA SER A 238 8.63 -20.32 8.46
C SER A 238 8.20 -18.91 8.85
N GLN A 239 7.74 -18.08 7.89
CA GLN A 239 7.26 -16.71 8.16
C GLN A 239 8.32 -15.79 8.79
N THR A 240 9.60 -16.07 8.54
CA THR A 240 10.74 -15.24 8.97
C THR A 240 11.34 -14.46 7.79
N LEU A 241 12.18 -13.48 8.10
CA LEU A 241 12.95 -12.72 7.12
C LEU A 241 14.37 -13.28 7.01
N HIS A 242 14.96 -13.16 5.82
CA HIS A 242 16.32 -13.59 5.55
C HIS A 242 17.33 -12.61 6.18
N THR A 243 18.52 -13.09 6.55
CA THR A 243 19.57 -12.29 7.22
C THR A 243 20.04 -11.08 6.41
N VAL A 244 19.92 -11.13 5.08
CA VAL A 244 20.29 -10.00 4.19
C VAL A 244 19.25 -8.88 4.13
N THR A 245 18.08 -9.04 4.76
CA THR A 245 16.95 -8.10 4.61
C THR A 245 17.32 -6.67 4.96
N SER A 246 17.99 -6.43 6.09
CA SER A 246 18.40 -5.08 6.51
C SER A 246 19.30 -4.40 5.45
N SER A 247 20.24 -5.16 4.86
CA SER A 247 21.12 -4.65 3.80
C SER A 247 20.45 -4.41 2.45
N LEU A 248 19.18 -4.83 2.28
CA LEU A 248 18.36 -4.53 1.11
C LEU A 248 17.41 -3.37 1.39
N VAL A 249 16.81 -3.34 2.58
CA VAL A 249 15.84 -2.32 3.00
C VAL A 249 16.51 -0.96 3.14
N CYS A 250 17.70 -0.86 3.74
CA CYS A 250 18.38 0.42 3.93
C CYS A 250 18.67 1.14 2.59
N PRO A 251 19.29 0.49 1.57
CA PRO A 251 19.47 1.11 0.26
C PRO A 251 18.16 1.40 -0.49
N LEU A 252 17.14 0.55 -0.32
CA LEU A 252 15.83 0.74 -0.96
C LEU A 252 15.10 1.97 -0.41
N LEU A 253 15.15 2.16 0.92
CA LEU A 253 14.67 3.38 1.57
C LEU A 253 15.47 4.59 1.08
N GLN A 254 16.79 4.49 1.07
CA GLN A 254 17.66 5.59 0.61
C GLN A 254 17.32 5.99 -0.84
N PHE A 255 17.06 5.02 -1.72
CA PHE A 255 16.63 5.28 -3.09
C PHE A 255 15.33 6.09 -3.13
N TYR A 256 14.30 5.69 -2.37
CA TYR A 256 13.04 6.44 -2.30
C TYR A 256 13.24 7.88 -1.80
N LEU A 257 14.13 8.09 -0.83
CA LEU A 257 14.41 9.41 -0.28
C LEU A 257 15.15 10.36 -1.24
N THR A 258 15.81 9.84 -2.27
CA THR A 258 16.63 10.65 -3.20
C THR A 258 16.16 10.60 -4.64
N CYS A 259 15.15 9.80 -4.98
CA CYS A 259 14.69 9.64 -6.35
C CYS A 259 13.84 10.84 -6.83
N ASP A 260 13.86 11.09 -8.14
CA ASP A 260 13.00 12.10 -8.76
C ASP A 260 11.57 11.57 -8.97
N ALA A 261 11.42 10.28 -9.32
CA ALA A 261 10.16 9.60 -9.56
C ALA A 261 9.56 9.06 -8.25
N GLU A 262 8.98 9.97 -7.46
CA GLU A 262 8.49 9.67 -6.12
C GLU A 262 7.35 8.64 -6.09
N GLU A 263 6.33 8.77 -6.94
CA GLU A 263 5.12 7.96 -6.86
C GLU A 263 5.39 6.48 -7.14
N GLU A 264 6.25 6.20 -8.13
CA GLU A 264 6.67 4.85 -8.49
C GLU A 264 7.56 4.25 -7.40
N ALA A 265 8.50 5.03 -6.87
CA ALA A 265 9.36 4.59 -5.77
C ALA A 265 8.57 4.34 -4.48
N TYR A 266 7.59 5.20 -4.17
CA TYR A 266 6.66 5.01 -3.05
C TYR A 266 5.84 3.73 -3.24
N THR A 267 5.32 3.53 -4.46
CA THR A 267 4.56 2.32 -4.80
C THR A 267 5.40 1.05 -4.65
N LEU A 268 6.68 1.10 -5.05
CA LEU A 268 7.63 0.00 -4.87
C LEU A 268 7.83 -0.33 -3.39
N ILE A 269 8.20 0.65 -2.56
CA ILE A 269 8.44 0.39 -1.12
C ILE A 269 7.16 -0.07 -0.42
N ARG A 270 6.00 0.49 -0.80
CA ARG A 270 4.69 0.09 -0.27
C ARG A 270 4.39 -1.36 -0.59
N ARG A 271 4.59 -1.79 -1.85
CA ARG A 271 4.38 -3.19 -2.27
C ARG A 271 5.31 -4.14 -1.50
N VAL A 272 6.59 -3.78 -1.39
CA VAL A 272 7.59 -4.59 -0.68
C VAL A 272 7.23 -4.72 0.80
N PHE A 273 7.08 -3.62 1.52
CA PHE A 273 6.85 -3.68 2.97
C PHE A 273 5.49 -4.29 3.31
N THR A 274 4.44 -4.00 2.54
CA THR A 274 3.13 -4.64 2.72
C THR A 274 3.27 -6.17 2.60
N ALA A 275 3.95 -6.66 1.57
CA ALA A 275 4.16 -8.10 1.37
C ALA A 275 5.02 -8.75 2.47
N LEU A 276 5.97 -8.02 3.05
CA LEU A 276 6.78 -8.50 4.19
C LEU A 276 5.96 -8.51 5.50
N ILE A 277 5.14 -7.49 5.75
CA ILE A 277 4.25 -7.42 6.92
C ILE A 277 3.23 -8.57 6.92
N HIS A 278 2.67 -8.91 5.74
CA HIS A 278 1.77 -10.05 5.59
C HIS A 278 2.48 -11.41 5.74
N HIS A 279 3.78 -11.48 5.46
CA HIS A 279 4.57 -12.70 5.61
C HIS A 279 4.98 -12.96 7.07
N CYS A 280 5.40 -11.93 7.79
CA CYS A 280 5.85 -12.07 9.17
C CYS A 280 4.69 -12.36 10.13
N LYS A 281 4.92 -13.24 11.11
CA LYS A 281 3.91 -13.62 12.10
C LYS A 281 3.83 -12.64 13.28
N SER A 282 4.95 -12.14 13.77
CA SER A 282 5.07 -11.21 14.91
C SER A 282 5.96 -10.01 14.59
N ALA A 283 5.98 -9.04 15.51
CA ALA A 283 6.86 -7.88 15.44
C ALA A 283 8.34 -8.27 15.47
N ASP A 284 8.72 -9.29 16.25
CA ASP A 284 10.13 -9.74 16.35
C ASP A 284 10.68 -10.20 15.01
N GLN A 285 9.89 -10.91 14.21
CA GLN A 285 10.33 -11.38 12.90
C GLN A 285 10.36 -10.28 11.85
N PHE A 286 9.65 -9.17 12.09
CA PHE A 286 9.66 -7.98 11.26
C PHE A 286 10.70 -6.94 11.72
N SER A 287 11.36 -7.18 12.86
CA SER A 287 12.34 -6.26 13.44
C SER A 287 13.39 -5.76 12.44
N PRO A 288 13.99 -6.59 11.54
CA PRO A 288 15.04 -6.13 10.63
C PRO A 288 14.59 -5.04 9.64
N VAL A 289 13.28 -4.97 9.34
CA VAL A 289 12.70 -3.94 8.46
C VAL A 289 12.31 -2.73 9.29
N SER A 290 11.56 -2.95 10.38
CA SER A 290 11.09 -1.86 11.25
C SER A 290 12.22 -1.08 11.92
N GLU A 291 13.30 -1.73 12.36
CA GLU A 291 14.49 -1.08 12.92
C GLU A 291 15.18 -0.21 11.87
N ALA A 292 15.39 -0.74 10.66
CA ALA A 292 15.99 0.01 9.55
C ALA A 292 15.21 1.29 9.20
N ILE A 293 13.88 1.25 9.28
CA ILE A 293 13.01 2.41 9.02
C ILE A 293 13.07 3.41 10.17
N VAL A 294 13.00 2.94 11.42
CA VAL A 294 13.05 3.80 12.62
C VAL A 294 14.42 4.49 12.74
N ASP A 295 15.51 3.77 12.48
CA ASP A 295 16.86 4.32 12.49
C ASP A 295 17.01 5.41 11.42
N ARG A 296 16.53 5.13 10.19
CA ARG A 296 16.55 6.12 9.11
C ARG A 296 15.70 7.35 9.44
N PHE A 297 14.59 7.17 10.14
CA PHE A 297 13.77 8.28 10.61
C PHE A 297 14.48 9.14 11.64
N ALA A 298 15.11 8.53 12.64
CA ALA A 298 15.86 9.26 13.66
C ALA A 298 17.03 10.07 13.06
N GLU A 299 17.59 9.62 11.93
CA GLU A 299 18.60 10.36 11.17
C GLU A 299 18.00 11.52 10.36
N VAL A 300 16.92 11.26 9.60
CA VAL A 300 16.35 12.24 8.66
C VAL A 300 15.58 13.35 9.36
N VAL A 301 14.90 13.07 10.48
CA VAL A 301 14.18 14.10 11.24
C VAL A 301 15.10 15.20 11.78
N LYS A 302 16.39 14.89 11.98
CA LYS A 302 17.40 15.88 12.38
C LYS A 302 17.91 16.72 11.22
N SER A 303 17.59 16.35 9.97
CA SER A 303 17.98 17.10 8.79
C SER A 303 17.01 18.24 8.52
N ALA A 304 17.49 19.33 7.91
CA ALA A 304 16.67 20.48 7.54
C ALA A 304 15.90 20.29 6.21
N ASP A 305 15.93 19.09 5.63
CA ASP A 305 15.31 18.80 4.33
C ASP A 305 13.86 18.33 4.53
N GLU A 306 12.91 19.27 4.41
CA GLU A 306 11.48 19.01 4.60
C GLU A 306 10.94 17.92 3.66
N GLU A 307 11.47 17.83 2.43
CA GLU A 307 11.00 16.85 1.45
C GLU A 307 11.43 15.43 1.86
N ARG A 308 12.66 15.27 2.34
CA ARG A 308 13.11 13.98 2.91
C ARG A 308 12.32 13.61 4.16
N VAL A 309 12.04 14.57 5.03
CA VAL A 309 11.21 14.34 6.22
C VAL A 309 9.81 13.88 5.81
N ARG A 310 9.17 14.54 4.84
CA ARG A 310 7.86 14.15 4.30
C ARG A 310 7.85 12.70 3.83
N ARG A 311 8.83 12.33 2.99
CA ARG A 311 8.93 10.96 2.45
C ARG A 311 9.12 9.91 3.53
N VAL A 312 10.01 10.16 4.50
CA VAL A 312 10.21 9.22 5.61
C VAL A 312 8.92 9.05 6.44
N LEU A 313 8.19 10.14 6.69
CA LEU A 313 6.90 10.07 7.40
C LEU A 313 5.88 9.21 6.65
N GLU A 314 5.81 9.32 5.32
CA GLU A 314 4.93 8.47 4.50
C GLU A 314 5.33 7.00 4.53
N ALA A 315 6.63 6.70 4.51
CA ALA A 315 7.13 5.34 4.64
C ALA A 315 6.78 4.71 5.99
N ILE A 316 6.91 5.46 7.09
CA ILE A 316 6.51 4.99 8.43
C ILE A 316 4.99 4.84 8.52
N SER A 317 4.23 5.81 8.02
CA SER A 317 2.77 5.78 8.07
C SER A 317 2.22 4.50 7.42
N MET A 318 2.84 4.09 6.33
CA MET A 318 2.51 2.83 5.66
C MET A 318 2.79 1.61 6.55
N VAL A 319 3.95 1.53 7.21
CA VAL A 319 4.26 0.38 8.07
C VAL A 319 3.42 0.35 9.35
N CYS A 320 3.08 1.52 9.91
CA CYS A 320 2.22 1.63 11.08
C CYS A 320 0.74 1.35 10.77
N SER A 321 0.27 1.61 9.54
CA SER A 321 -1.14 1.40 9.17
C SER A 321 -1.48 -0.06 8.78
N VAL A 322 -0.57 -0.77 8.11
CA VAL A 322 -0.84 -2.13 7.64
C VAL A 322 -1.03 -3.09 8.83
N ARG A 323 -2.15 -3.85 8.81
CA ARG A 323 -2.58 -4.73 9.91
C ARG A 323 -2.58 -4.03 11.28
N GLN A 324 -3.03 -2.77 11.32
CA GLN A 324 -3.13 -1.95 12.55
C GLN A 324 -1.81 -1.87 13.31
N GLY A 325 -0.68 -1.86 12.59
CA GLY A 325 0.64 -1.74 13.19
C GLY A 325 1.08 -2.93 14.06
N SER A 326 0.39 -4.07 13.97
CA SER A 326 0.68 -5.29 14.75
C SER A 326 2.06 -5.92 14.51
N ARG A 327 2.87 -5.36 13.60
CA ARG A 327 4.27 -5.74 13.34
C ARG A 327 5.29 -4.73 13.87
N MET A 328 4.83 -3.62 14.43
CA MET A 328 5.67 -2.66 15.12
C MET A 328 5.71 -2.99 16.60
N SER A 329 6.90 -2.98 17.19
CA SER A 329 7.05 -3.17 18.64
C SER A 329 6.70 -1.89 19.41
N HIS A 330 6.35 -2.05 20.69
CA HIS A 330 6.08 -0.93 21.60
C HIS A 330 7.24 0.07 21.67
N LYS A 331 8.49 -0.42 21.76
CA LYS A 331 9.71 0.40 21.80
C LYS A 331 9.84 1.27 20.54
N GLN A 332 9.57 0.70 19.37
CA GLN A 332 9.64 1.41 18.09
C GLN A 332 8.57 2.48 17.99
N LEU A 333 7.31 2.15 18.28
CA LEU A 333 6.21 3.12 18.29
C LEU A 333 6.47 4.25 19.29
N SER A 334 7.00 3.93 20.48
CA SER A 334 7.39 4.93 21.47
C SER A 334 8.46 5.87 20.94
N ALA A 335 9.49 5.36 20.25
CA ALA A 335 10.57 6.19 19.69
C ALA A 335 10.05 7.11 18.57
N LEU A 336 9.16 6.61 17.72
CA LEU A 336 8.52 7.39 16.67
C LEU A 336 7.67 8.53 17.24
N LEU A 337 6.81 8.22 18.22
CA LEU A 337 5.91 9.21 18.82
C LEU A 337 6.63 10.23 19.70
N SER A 338 7.76 9.86 20.32
CA SER A 338 8.55 10.80 21.13
C SER A 338 9.22 11.90 20.31
N GLU A 339 9.57 11.60 19.05
CA GLU A 339 10.19 12.55 18.13
C GLU A 339 9.17 13.40 17.36
N TYR A 340 7.88 13.03 17.34
CA TYR A 340 6.86 13.82 16.63
C TYR A 340 6.85 15.33 16.97
N PRO A 341 6.97 15.75 18.25
CA PRO A 341 6.97 17.17 18.59
C PRO A 341 8.21 17.94 18.11
N SER A 342 9.28 17.26 17.68
CA SER A 342 10.49 17.92 17.14
C SER A 342 10.36 18.26 15.66
N ILE A 343 9.33 17.73 14.98
CA ILE A 343 9.13 17.90 13.53
C ILE A 343 8.40 19.23 13.25
N PRO A 344 8.88 20.07 12.33
CA PRO A 344 8.25 21.34 12.01
C PRO A 344 6.85 21.16 11.40
N THR A 345 5.92 22.05 11.74
CA THR A 345 4.54 22.07 11.25
C THR A 345 4.41 22.97 10.01
N SER A 346 4.94 22.52 8.87
CA SER A 346 4.82 23.23 7.59
C SER A 346 3.63 22.74 6.75
N GLU A 347 3.21 23.52 5.73
CA GLU A 347 2.13 23.11 4.82
C GLU A 347 2.49 21.87 4.00
N VAL A 348 3.76 21.76 3.61
CA VAL A 348 4.31 20.63 2.84
C VAL A 348 4.22 19.33 3.65
N LEU A 349 4.44 19.42 4.96
CA LEU A 349 4.43 18.27 5.86
C LEU A 349 3.03 17.89 6.36
N HIS A 350 2.01 18.71 6.13
CA HIS A 350 0.66 18.56 6.69
C HIS A 350 0.06 17.16 6.48
N SER A 351 -0.02 16.72 5.22
CA SER A 351 -0.58 15.41 4.86
C SER A 351 0.23 14.25 5.45
N ALA A 352 1.55 14.37 5.45
CA ALA A 352 2.44 13.33 5.96
C ALA A 352 2.40 13.23 7.50
N LEU A 353 2.36 14.37 8.20
CA LEU A 353 2.20 14.45 9.66
C LEU A 353 0.86 13.88 10.11
N LEU A 354 -0.22 14.21 9.40
CA LEU A 354 -1.55 13.67 9.68
C LEU A 354 -1.56 12.13 9.56
N LYS A 355 -1.06 11.59 8.43
CA LYS A 355 -0.97 10.14 8.21
C LYS A 355 -0.10 9.46 9.25
N PHE A 356 1.03 10.08 9.62
CA PHE A 356 1.97 9.55 10.60
C PHE A 356 1.35 9.50 11.99
N ALA A 357 0.80 10.62 12.47
CA ALA A 357 0.18 10.69 13.80
C ALA A 357 -1.01 9.73 13.90
N THR A 358 -1.87 9.70 12.87
CA THR A 358 -3.04 8.81 12.84
C THR A 358 -2.63 7.35 12.86
N SER A 359 -1.70 6.93 12.01
CA SER A 359 -1.26 5.52 11.93
C SER A 359 -0.46 5.07 13.15
N ALA A 360 0.43 5.92 13.68
CA ALA A 360 1.25 5.57 14.85
C ALA A 360 0.42 5.53 16.14
N LEU A 361 -0.55 6.44 16.33
CA LEU A 361 -1.43 6.44 17.50
C LEU A 361 -2.42 5.27 17.48
N THR A 362 -2.93 4.90 16.31
CA THR A 362 -3.85 3.76 16.16
C THR A 362 -3.13 2.41 16.28
N ALA A 363 -1.86 2.34 15.89
CA ALA A 363 -1.00 1.18 16.14
C ALA A 363 -0.62 1.03 17.63
N GLY A 364 -0.56 2.12 18.37
CA GLY A 364 -0.19 2.13 19.79
C GLY A 364 -1.28 1.61 20.72
N ASP A 365 -0.88 1.17 21.91
CA ASP A 365 -1.79 0.78 22.98
C ASP A 365 -2.03 1.94 23.98
N MET A 366 -2.86 1.67 25.01
CA MET A 366 -3.18 2.66 26.04
C MET A 366 -1.93 3.23 26.75
N SER A 367 -0.87 2.44 26.93
CA SER A 367 0.35 2.90 27.60
C SER A 367 1.10 3.93 26.75
N LEU A 368 1.17 3.71 25.43
CA LEU A 368 1.74 4.66 24.47
C LEU A 368 0.91 5.94 24.39
N TRP A 369 -0.42 5.82 24.43
CA TRP A 369 -1.30 6.99 24.41
C TRP A 369 -1.10 7.87 25.63
N MET A 370 -0.97 7.28 26.82
CA MET A 370 -0.72 8.03 28.05
C MET A 370 0.62 8.76 28.06
N ALA A 371 1.64 8.16 27.45
CA ALA A 371 2.99 8.70 27.41
C ALA A 371 3.16 9.83 26.39
N HIS A 372 2.67 9.64 25.15
CA HIS A 372 3.03 10.51 24.03
C HIS A 372 1.85 11.23 23.37
N ALA A 373 0.64 10.66 23.39
CA ALA A 373 -0.48 11.21 22.60
C ALA A 373 -0.87 12.64 23.01
N ARG A 374 -0.71 13.01 24.28
CA ARG A 374 -0.94 14.40 24.73
C ARG A 374 0.02 15.39 24.06
N LYS A 375 1.30 15.02 23.90
CA LYS A 375 2.32 15.86 23.25
C LYS A 375 2.08 15.93 21.75
N VAL A 376 1.73 14.79 21.13
CA VAL A 376 1.40 14.71 19.70
C VAL A 376 0.21 15.61 19.36
N LEU A 377 -0.88 15.52 20.13
CA LEU A 377 -2.02 16.40 19.92
C LEU A 377 -1.68 17.86 20.20
N ALA A 378 -0.98 18.18 21.29
CA ALA A 378 -0.58 19.55 21.59
C ALA A 378 0.19 20.18 20.41
N HIS A 379 1.13 19.43 19.83
CA HIS A 379 1.89 19.84 18.66
C HIS A 379 1.03 19.98 17.40
N ALA A 380 0.14 19.01 17.14
CA ALA A 380 -0.79 19.09 16.01
C ALA A 380 -1.73 20.30 16.10
N TRP A 381 -2.13 20.68 17.32
CA TRP A 381 -2.98 21.84 17.59
C TRP A 381 -2.26 23.20 17.48
N GLU A 382 -0.93 23.24 17.32
CA GLU A 382 -0.24 24.48 16.96
C GLU A 382 -0.71 25.02 15.60
N ARG A 383 -1.08 24.11 14.68
CA ARG A 383 -1.77 24.44 13.43
C ARG A 383 -3.23 23.97 13.50
N PRO A 384 -4.21 24.88 13.65
CA PRO A 384 -5.63 24.56 13.82
C PRO A 384 -6.19 23.49 12.87
N LEU A 385 -5.89 23.59 11.57
CA LEU A 385 -6.36 22.64 10.56
C LEU A 385 -5.82 21.22 10.78
N LEU A 386 -4.55 21.08 11.17
CA LEU A 386 -3.93 19.78 11.42
C LEU A 386 -4.55 19.11 12.65
N GLY A 387 -4.80 19.88 13.71
CA GLY A 387 -5.49 19.40 14.90
C GLY A 387 -6.93 18.95 14.62
N ILE A 388 -7.66 19.72 13.81
CA ILE A 388 -9.03 19.38 13.37
C ILE A 388 -9.05 18.07 12.60
N GLU A 389 -8.24 17.95 11.54
CA GLU A 389 -8.19 16.74 10.70
C GLU A 389 -7.71 15.51 11.48
N LEU A 390 -6.70 15.66 12.35
CA LEU A 390 -6.20 14.56 13.16
C LEU A 390 -7.24 14.05 14.15
N THR A 391 -7.97 14.95 14.81
CA THR A 391 -9.04 14.52 15.73
C THR A 391 -10.23 13.93 15.00
N GLY A 392 -10.58 14.43 13.81
CA GLY A 392 -11.56 13.80 12.92
C GLY A 392 -11.16 12.37 12.55
N ALA A 393 -9.95 12.18 12.02
CA ALA A 393 -9.44 10.88 11.62
C ALA A 393 -9.35 9.87 12.78
N LEU A 394 -8.89 10.30 13.96
CA LEU A 394 -8.85 9.44 15.15
C LEU A 394 -10.26 9.05 15.64
N SER A 395 -11.26 9.93 15.46
CA SER A 395 -12.65 9.62 15.78
C SER A 395 -13.21 8.54 14.85
N GLU A 396 -13.06 8.70 13.54
CA GLU A 396 -13.53 7.75 12.53
C GLU A 396 -12.90 6.36 12.70
N LEU A 397 -11.61 6.32 13.04
CA LEU A 397 -10.90 5.07 13.33
C LEU A 397 -11.23 4.48 14.72
N SER A 398 -12.21 5.06 15.42
CA SER A 398 -12.66 4.62 16.73
C SER A 398 -11.55 4.49 17.77
N TRP A 399 -10.60 5.43 17.76
CA TRP A 399 -9.42 5.39 18.63
C TRP A 399 -9.79 5.30 20.12
N GLY A 400 -9.17 4.35 20.83
CA GLY A 400 -9.48 4.08 22.25
C GLY A 400 -9.06 5.20 23.20
N GLY A 401 -8.07 6.02 22.82
CA GLY A 401 -7.59 7.16 23.60
C GLY A 401 -8.49 8.39 23.58
N TRP A 402 -9.66 8.32 22.91
CA TRP A 402 -10.55 9.45 22.66
C TRP A 402 -10.91 10.26 23.90
N LYS A 403 -11.53 9.62 24.89
CA LYS A 403 -12.07 10.29 26.08
C LYS A 403 -10.98 10.94 26.94
N LEU A 404 -9.84 10.26 27.05
CA LEU A 404 -8.77 10.65 27.96
C LEU A 404 -7.84 11.70 27.37
N VAL A 405 -7.71 11.73 26.03
CA VAL A 405 -6.67 12.54 25.36
C VAL A 405 -7.26 13.50 24.35
N ALA A 406 -8.06 13.06 23.37
CA ALA A 406 -8.54 13.92 22.28
C ALA A 406 -9.67 14.86 22.71
N LEU A 407 -10.64 14.35 23.48
CA LEU A 407 -11.84 15.08 23.87
C LEU A 407 -11.56 16.39 24.63
N PRO A 408 -10.60 16.44 25.59
CA PRO A 408 -10.23 17.70 26.26
C PRO A 408 -9.70 18.78 25.31
N TYR A 409 -8.93 18.42 24.29
CA TYR A 409 -8.41 19.41 23.32
C TYR A 409 -9.52 19.96 22.43
N VAL A 410 -10.45 19.10 21.98
CA VAL A 410 -11.63 19.55 21.22
C VAL A 410 -12.45 20.51 22.07
N SER A 411 -12.80 20.14 23.30
CA SER A 411 -13.57 21.00 24.21
C SER A 411 -12.89 22.35 24.47
N ALA A 412 -11.59 22.34 24.77
CA ALA A 412 -10.84 23.56 25.06
C ALA A 412 -10.70 24.48 23.84
N ASN A 413 -10.49 23.94 22.63
CA ASN A 413 -10.20 24.76 21.46
C ASN A 413 -11.43 25.14 20.62
N THR A 414 -12.56 24.43 20.76
CA THR A 414 -13.78 24.64 19.94
C THR A 414 -14.13 26.13 19.79
N HIS A 415 -14.19 26.89 20.89
CA HIS A 415 -14.61 28.29 20.86
C HIS A 415 -13.70 29.20 20.03
N LYS A 416 -12.37 29.05 20.13
CA LYS A 416 -11.40 29.82 19.34
C LYS A 416 -11.43 29.44 17.87
N LEU A 417 -11.72 28.17 17.58
CA LEU A 417 -11.77 27.65 16.23
C LEU A 417 -13.04 28.08 15.50
N LEU A 418 -14.19 28.13 16.19
CA LEU A 418 -15.43 28.68 15.63
C LEU A 418 -15.30 30.16 15.20
N GLU A 419 -14.39 30.92 15.81
CA GLU A 419 -14.11 32.31 15.43
C GLU A 419 -13.16 32.44 14.24
N SER A 420 -12.24 31.47 14.03
CA SER A 420 -11.19 31.55 13.00
C SER A 420 -11.42 30.65 11.78
N HIS A 421 -11.92 29.43 11.99
CA HIS A 421 -12.13 28.35 11.00
C HIS A 421 -13.52 27.72 11.23
N SER A 422 -14.56 28.53 11.04
CA SER A 422 -15.93 28.16 11.43
C SER A 422 -16.47 26.94 10.68
N GLY A 423 -16.18 26.81 9.37
CA GLY A 423 -16.67 25.72 8.54
C GLY A 423 -16.09 24.36 8.93
N GLU A 424 -14.76 24.28 9.00
CA GLU A 424 -14.02 23.05 9.32
C GLU A 424 -14.30 22.57 10.74
N THR A 425 -14.48 23.52 11.68
CA THR A 425 -14.83 23.20 13.06
C THR A 425 -16.23 22.61 13.16
N LEU A 426 -17.21 23.18 12.46
CA LEU A 426 -18.58 22.65 12.45
C LEU A 426 -18.66 21.29 11.74
N GLU A 427 -17.89 21.10 10.68
CA GLU A 427 -17.79 19.82 9.99
C GLU A 427 -17.23 18.73 10.92
N LEU A 428 -16.16 19.04 11.67
CA LEU A 428 -15.63 18.17 12.71
C LEU A 428 -16.69 17.85 13.75
N LEU A 429 -17.34 18.86 14.34
CA LEU A 429 -18.36 18.63 15.37
C LEU A 429 -19.51 17.77 14.86
N ALA A 430 -19.98 18.00 13.64
CA ALA A 430 -21.02 17.20 13.02
C ALA A 430 -20.57 15.74 12.80
N ALA A 431 -19.32 15.50 12.41
CA ALA A 431 -18.74 14.15 12.32
C ALA A 431 -18.65 13.48 13.70
N LEU A 432 -18.16 14.20 14.72
CA LEU A 432 -18.06 13.69 16.09
C LEU A 432 -19.42 13.40 16.73
N HIS A 433 -20.45 14.17 16.37
CA HIS A 433 -21.82 13.93 16.81
C HIS A 433 -22.37 12.63 16.23
N ARG A 434 -22.20 12.41 14.92
CA ARG A 434 -22.60 11.16 14.22
C ARG A 434 -21.96 9.92 14.84
N GLU A 435 -20.68 10.01 15.21
CA GLU A 435 -19.93 8.93 15.88
C GLU A 435 -20.23 8.81 17.40
N LYS A 436 -21.17 9.60 17.93
CA LYS A 436 -21.56 9.63 19.37
C LYS A 436 -20.39 9.95 20.31
N ARG A 437 -19.39 10.70 19.82
CA ARG A 437 -18.16 11.04 20.55
C ARG A 437 -18.26 12.33 21.37
N LEU A 438 -19.37 13.08 21.24
CA LEU A 438 -19.65 14.33 21.96
C LEU A 438 -20.56 14.19 23.20
N GLY A 439 -20.96 12.96 23.56
CA GLY A 439 -21.98 12.74 24.61
C GLY A 439 -21.63 13.26 26.02
N GLU A 440 -20.33 13.45 26.33
CA GLU A 440 -19.83 13.87 27.65
C GLU A 440 -19.46 15.36 27.71
N MET A 441 -19.87 16.18 26.73
CA MET A 441 -19.61 17.63 26.76
C MET A 441 -20.40 18.34 27.86
N ASP A 442 -19.73 19.23 28.58
CA ASP A 442 -20.29 19.97 29.71
C ASP A 442 -21.31 21.03 29.27
N LEU A 443 -22.14 21.47 30.22
CA LEU A 443 -23.18 22.47 29.95
C LEU A 443 -22.60 23.81 29.48
N VAL A 444 -21.40 24.16 29.96
CA VAL A 444 -20.70 25.40 29.61
C VAL A 444 -20.28 25.39 28.15
N TRP A 445 -19.74 24.27 27.65
CA TRP A 445 -19.40 24.12 26.24
C TRP A 445 -20.64 24.22 25.36
N LYS A 446 -21.75 23.55 25.74
CA LYS A 446 -23.02 23.63 24.99
C LYS A 446 -23.58 25.04 24.95
N GLN A 447 -23.51 25.78 26.05
CA GLN A 447 -23.93 27.18 26.11
C GLN A 447 -23.08 28.07 25.21
N ARG A 448 -21.75 27.88 25.19
CA ARG A 448 -20.84 28.65 24.33
C ARG A 448 -21.08 28.37 22.85
N LEU A 449 -21.26 27.09 22.48
CA LEU A 449 -21.63 26.71 21.12
C LEU A 449 -22.97 27.37 20.72
N TRP A 450 -23.97 27.32 21.61
CA TRP A 450 -25.25 27.98 21.40
C TRP A 450 -25.09 29.49 21.15
N THR A 451 -24.36 30.21 22.00
CA THR A 451 -24.15 31.66 21.84
C THR A 451 -23.50 32.01 20.49
N TRP A 452 -22.56 31.18 20.02
CA TRP A 452 -21.95 31.37 18.70
C TRP A 452 -22.95 31.11 17.56
N VAL A 453 -23.71 30.02 17.64
CA VAL A 453 -24.74 29.68 16.63
C VAL A 453 -25.82 30.76 16.57
N GLU A 454 -26.29 31.23 17.72
CA GLU A 454 -27.26 32.33 17.83
C GLU A 454 -26.73 33.60 17.16
N LYS A 455 -25.50 34.03 17.49
CA LYS A 455 -24.88 35.20 16.87
C LYS A 455 -24.68 35.06 15.35
N ARG A 456 -24.33 33.86 14.87
CA ARG A 456 -24.10 33.62 13.43
C ARG A 456 -25.40 33.54 12.62
N LEU A 457 -26.47 32.98 13.21
CA LEU A 457 -27.76 32.79 12.54
C LEU A 457 -28.77 33.93 12.76
N GLU A 458 -28.58 34.79 13.78
CA GLU A 458 -29.45 35.96 14.03
C GLU A 458 -29.45 36.96 12.86
N GLY A 459 -28.33 37.07 12.15
CA GLY A 459 -28.15 37.85 10.91
C GLY A 459 -28.25 37.02 9.64
N TRP A 460 -29.09 35.98 9.59
CA TRP A 460 -29.18 35.07 8.45
C TRP A 460 -29.36 35.81 7.11
N GLU A 461 -28.40 35.57 6.21
CA GLU A 461 -28.45 35.92 4.79
C GLU A 461 -28.12 34.68 3.97
N ARG A 462 -28.85 34.46 2.88
CA ARG A 462 -28.69 33.29 2.03
C ARG A 462 -27.39 33.38 1.22
N SER A 463 -26.45 32.50 1.53
CA SER A 463 -25.20 32.30 0.80
C SER A 463 -24.79 30.83 0.83
N GLU A 464 -23.93 30.42 -0.10
CA GLU A 464 -23.41 29.04 -0.14
C GLU A 464 -22.65 28.66 1.15
N GLU A 465 -21.91 29.62 1.73
CA GLU A 465 -21.20 29.44 3.00
C GLU A 465 -22.18 29.28 4.17
N ASN A 466 -23.20 30.14 4.26
CA ASN A 466 -24.17 30.08 5.35
C ASN A 466 -25.07 28.84 5.24
N ALA A 467 -25.39 28.37 4.03
CA ALA A 467 -26.10 27.12 3.82
C ALA A 467 -25.28 25.91 4.30
N ARG A 468 -23.97 25.87 4.04
CA ARG A 468 -23.08 24.83 4.56
C ARG A 468 -23.00 24.87 6.10
N VAL A 469 -22.85 26.06 6.68
CA VAL A 469 -22.89 26.26 8.13
C VAL A 469 -24.21 25.76 8.71
N LEU A 470 -25.34 26.12 8.10
CA LEU A 470 -26.67 25.67 8.52
C LEU A 470 -26.78 24.14 8.47
N ALA A 471 -26.32 23.50 7.40
CA ALA A 471 -26.33 22.03 7.29
C ALA A 471 -25.59 21.35 8.46
N HIS A 472 -24.41 21.86 8.82
CA HIS A 472 -23.65 21.32 9.95
C HIS A 472 -24.31 21.62 11.31
N VAL A 473 -24.94 22.79 11.47
CA VAL A 473 -25.70 23.13 12.68
C VAL A 473 -26.94 22.25 12.83
N LEU A 474 -27.65 21.95 11.75
CA LEU A 474 -28.80 21.03 11.76
C LEU A 474 -28.37 19.62 12.19
N ALA A 475 -27.20 19.14 11.77
CA ALA A 475 -26.64 17.87 12.22
C ALA A 475 -26.30 17.84 13.74
N LEU A 476 -26.23 19.00 14.39
CA LEU A 476 -25.98 19.19 15.82
C LEU A 476 -27.25 19.54 16.61
N ALA A 477 -28.45 19.43 16.00
CA ALA A 477 -29.70 19.90 16.58
C ALA A 477 -30.00 19.30 17.97
N ASP A 478 -29.67 18.03 18.21
CA ASP A 478 -29.84 17.34 19.49
C ASP A 478 -29.08 18.01 20.65
N LEU A 479 -27.98 18.70 20.34
CA LEU A 479 -27.14 19.38 21.33
C LEU A 479 -27.61 20.81 21.62
N LEU A 480 -28.54 21.34 20.83
CA LEU A 480 -28.96 22.74 20.82
C LEU A 480 -30.46 22.87 21.18
N PRO A 481 -30.83 22.95 22.47
CA PRO A 481 -32.22 22.92 22.90
C PRO A 481 -33.07 24.11 22.39
N SER A 482 -32.47 25.27 22.12
CA SER A 482 -33.19 26.47 21.69
C SER A 482 -33.23 26.68 20.16
N LEU A 483 -32.69 25.74 19.37
CA LEU A 483 -32.56 25.85 17.92
C LEU A 483 -33.89 26.10 17.16
N PRO A 484 -35.06 25.53 17.55
CA PRO A 484 -36.31 25.73 16.80
C PRO A 484 -36.71 27.20 16.64
N LYS A 485 -36.43 28.05 17.63
CA LYS A 485 -36.73 29.49 17.55
C LYS A 485 -35.95 30.19 16.42
N LEU A 486 -34.69 29.82 16.24
CA LEU A 486 -33.85 30.37 15.18
C LEU A 486 -34.27 29.83 13.81
N LEU A 487 -34.58 28.53 13.72
CA LEU A 487 -35.04 27.92 12.46
C LEU A 487 -36.38 28.50 11.99
N VAL A 488 -37.30 28.78 12.90
CA VAL A 488 -38.57 29.49 12.60
C VAL A 488 -38.30 30.88 12.04
N ASN A 489 -37.42 31.65 12.68
CA ASN A 489 -37.05 32.99 12.18
C ASN A 489 -36.37 32.93 10.80
N ILE A 490 -35.56 31.91 10.53
CA ILE A 490 -34.92 31.70 9.22
C ILE A 490 -35.98 31.39 8.16
N ILE A 491 -36.90 30.46 8.44
CA ILE A 491 -38.00 30.13 7.53
C ILE A 491 -38.88 31.35 7.28
N ASP A 492 -39.25 32.11 8.31
CA ASP A 492 -40.08 33.30 8.16
C ASP A 492 -39.39 34.40 7.33
N ARG A 493 -38.06 34.57 7.48
CA ARG A 493 -37.28 35.48 6.64
C ARG A 493 -37.20 35.02 5.19
N GLU A 494 -36.92 33.74 4.95
CA GLU A 494 -36.92 33.18 3.59
C GLU A 494 -38.31 33.28 2.96
N LEU A 495 -39.39 33.00 3.68
CA LEU A 495 -40.74 33.17 3.15
C LEU A 495 -41.04 34.65 2.84
N ALA A 496 -40.68 35.58 3.73
CA ALA A 496 -40.90 37.01 3.53
C ALA A 496 -40.10 37.61 2.35
N LEU A 497 -38.88 37.13 2.10
CA LEU A 497 -38.09 37.55 0.93
C LEU A 497 -38.78 37.26 -0.41
N TRP A 498 -39.63 36.24 -0.45
CA TRP A 498 -40.35 35.80 -1.64
C TRP A 498 -41.84 36.19 -1.64
N GLU A 499 -42.33 36.85 -0.59
CA GLU A 499 -43.71 37.37 -0.52
C GLU A 499 -43.95 38.48 -1.55
N ASP A 500 -42.95 39.33 -1.80
CA ASP A 500 -43.04 40.49 -2.71
C ASP A 500 -42.27 40.31 -4.04
N SER A 501 -41.69 39.12 -4.28
CA SER A 501 -40.88 38.83 -5.46
C SER A 501 -41.71 38.22 -6.61
N GLU A 502 -41.63 38.82 -7.81
CA GLU A 502 -42.17 38.27 -9.07
C GLU A 502 -41.29 37.13 -9.66
N HIS A 503 -40.15 36.81 -9.04
CA HIS A 503 -39.22 35.80 -9.57
C HIS A 503 -39.67 34.37 -9.21
N ASP A 504 -39.40 33.42 -10.10
CA ASP A 504 -39.66 31.98 -9.89
C ASP A 504 -38.52 31.34 -9.06
N PRO A 505 -38.78 30.74 -7.88
CA PRO A 505 -37.78 30.03 -7.09
C PRO A 505 -37.08 28.86 -7.82
N ARG A 506 -37.63 28.38 -8.94
CA ARG A 506 -37.01 27.32 -9.77
C ARG A 506 -35.69 27.75 -10.40
N ALA A 507 -35.60 28.99 -10.85
CA ALA A 507 -34.38 29.51 -11.47
C ALA A 507 -33.21 29.58 -10.46
N GLU A 508 -33.51 29.79 -9.18
CA GLU A 508 -32.53 29.73 -8.10
C GLU A 508 -32.07 28.30 -7.81
N TYR A 509 -33.02 27.36 -7.75
CA TYR A 509 -32.75 25.94 -7.49
C TYR A 509 -31.85 25.30 -8.55
N GLU A 510 -31.99 25.71 -9.81
CA GLU A 510 -31.11 25.26 -10.90
C GLU A 510 -29.73 25.93 -10.88
N ALA A 511 -29.62 27.12 -10.28
CA ALA A 511 -28.37 27.89 -10.26
C ALA A 511 -27.46 27.55 -9.07
N THR A 512 -28.00 27.27 -7.89
CA THR A 512 -27.20 26.99 -6.69
C THR A 512 -27.81 25.88 -5.82
N TYR A 513 -26.94 25.13 -5.14
CA TYR A 513 -27.37 24.12 -4.16
C TYR A 513 -27.86 24.76 -2.85
N ALA A 514 -27.47 26.01 -2.57
CA ALA A 514 -27.85 26.79 -1.39
C ALA A 514 -29.18 27.53 -1.61
N ASN A 515 -30.20 26.80 -2.07
CA ASN A 515 -31.47 27.38 -2.48
C ASN A 515 -32.51 27.46 -1.35
N SER A 516 -33.47 28.40 -1.52
CA SER A 516 -34.62 28.58 -0.61
C SER A 516 -35.39 27.29 -0.33
N ALA A 517 -35.54 26.41 -1.33
CA ALA A 517 -36.28 25.15 -1.16
C ALA A 517 -35.60 24.18 -0.19
N TRP A 518 -34.27 24.06 -0.27
CA TRP A 518 -33.48 23.26 0.67
C TRP A 518 -33.49 23.84 2.08
N VAL A 519 -33.29 25.15 2.23
CA VAL A 519 -33.29 25.82 3.54
C VAL A 519 -34.63 25.62 4.27
N ILE A 520 -35.75 25.83 3.58
CA ILE A 520 -37.10 25.65 4.14
C ILE A 520 -37.33 24.18 4.50
N GLY A 521 -37.02 23.24 3.60
CA GLY A 521 -37.23 21.81 3.82
C GLY A 521 -36.40 21.26 4.97
N ALA A 522 -35.09 21.52 4.98
CA ALA A 522 -34.17 21.00 6.00
C ALA A 522 -34.44 21.59 7.40
N CYS A 523 -34.77 22.88 7.49
CA CYS A 523 -35.18 23.50 8.75
C CYS A 523 -36.52 22.92 9.24
N ALA A 524 -37.51 22.75 8.36
CA ALA A 524 -38.81 22.20 8.74
C ALA A 524 -38.72 20.75 9.23
N GLN A 525 -37.92 19.92 8.57
CA GLN A 525 -37.62 18.54 8.97
C GLN A 525 -36.96 18.50 10.37
N CYS A 526 -35.93 19.31 10.59
CA CYS A 526 -35.25 19.38 11.90
C CYS A 526 -36.18 19.86 13.03
N ILE A 527 -37.12 20.76 12.76
CA ILE A 527 -38.15 21.14 13.73
C ILE A 527 -39.10 19.96 14.00
N ALA A 528 -39.48 19.21 12.96
CA ALA A 528 -40.42 18.10 13.06
C ALA A 528 -39.91 16.92 13.91
N GLU A 529 -38.60 16.67 13.91
CA GLU A 529 -37.96 15.63 14.74
C GLU A 529 -38.00 15.95 16.26
N ARG A 530 -38.36 17.17 16.63
CA ARG A 530 -38.33 17.66 18.01
C ARG A 530 -39.71 17.68 18.69
N PRO A 531 -39.77 17.62 20.03
CA PRO A 531 -41.04 17.63 20.74
C PRO A 531 -41.89 18.87 20.42
N VAL A 532 -43.17 18.66 20.10
CA VAL A 532 -44.15 19.72 19.73
C VAL A 532 -44.23 20.87 20.74
N LYS A 533 -43.92 20.61 22.02
CA LYS A 533 -43.89 21.63 23.07
C LYS A 533 -42.86 22.73 22.83
N GLU A 534 -41.81 22.46 22.06
CA GLU A 534 -40.71 23.40 21.81
C GLU A 534 -41.02 24.39 20.67
N TRP A 535 -41.90 24.03 19.74
CA TRP A 535 -42.15 24.80 18.51
C TRP A 535 -43.63 25.04 18.18
N GLY A 536 -44.57 24.31 18.76
CA GLY A 536 -45.99 24.36 18.40
C GLY A 536 -46.67 25.72 18.61
N SER A 537 -46.11 26.58 19.48
CA SER A 537 -46.58 27.97 19.66
C SER A 537 -45.84 29.00 18.80
N LEU A 538 -44.77 28.59 18.11
CA LEU A 538 -43.90 29.45 17.32
C LEU A 538 -44.19 29.36 15.81
N VAL A 539 -44.75 28.24 15.35
CA VAL A 539 -44.97 27.98 13.92
C VAL A 539 -46.41 28.29 13.50
N ASP A 540 -46.58 29.16 12.52
CA ASP A 540 -47.85 29.36 11.81
C ASP A 540 -47.97 28.39 10.63
N LEU A 541 -48.33 27.15 10.94
CA LEU A 541 -48.44 26.05 9.96
C LEU A 541 -49.38 26.34 8.79
N PRO A 542 -50.59 26.92 8.98
CA PRO A 542 -51.44 27.31 7.86
C PRO A 542 -50.78 28.31 6.90
N ARG A 543 -50.10 29.33 7.44
CA ARG A 543 -49.37 30.31 6.60
C ARG A 543 -48.22 29.65 5.85
N TRP A 544 -47.39 28.88 6.55
CA TRP A 544 -46.27 28.18 5.93
C TRP A 544 -46.72 27.20 4.85
N ALA A 545 -47.75 26.39 5.12
CA ALA A 545 -48.26 25.42 4.16
C ALA A 545 -48.86 26.10 2.92
N GLY A 546 -49.61 27.18 3.09
CA GLY A 546 -50.14 27.96 1.96
C GLY A 546 -49.04 28.49 1.05
N ARG A 547 -48.00 29.10 1.64
CA ARG A 547 -46.88 29.71 0.89
C ARG A 547 -45.95 28.69 0.24
N VAL A 548 -45.60 27.63 0.96
CA VAL A 548 -44.74 26.56 0.45
C VAL A 548 -45.40 25.84 -0.71
N VAL A 549 -46.71 25.57 -0.65
CA VAL A 549 -47.46 24.96 -1.77
C VAL A 549 -47.59 25.91 -2.96
N GLU A 550 -47.82 27.21 -2.72
CA GLU A 550 -47.97 28.22 -3.77
C GLU A 550 -46.69 28.44 -4.58
N LYS A 551 -45.53 28.56 -3.92
CA LYS A 551 -44.25 28.95 -4.57
C LYS A 551 -43.26 27.79 -4.73
N TRP A 552 -43.29 26.79 -3.85
CA TRP A 552 -42.36 25.64 -3.85
C TRP A 552 -43.07 24.28 -4.01
N GLY A 553 -44.34 24.24 -4.44
CA GLY A 553 -45.12 23.00 -4.62
C GLY A 553 -44.55 22.00 -5.65
N TRP A 554 -43.47 22.37 -6.33
CA TRP A 554 -42.72 21.52 -7.26
C TRP A 554 -41.48 20.87 -6.62
N SER A 555 -41.02 21.36 -5.46
CA SER A 555 -39.82 20.86 -4.80
C SER A 555 -40.18 19.73 -3.82
N GLY A 556 -39.61 18.54 -4.05
CA GLY A 556 -39.76 17.41 -3.14
C GLY A 556 -39.25 17.69 -1.74
N THR A 557 -38.10 18.38 -1.61
CA THR A 557 -37.45 18.63 -0.31
C THR A 557 -38.24 19.59 0.58
N ALA A 558 -38.80 20.65 0.01
CA ALA A 558 -39.60 21.63 0.76
C ALA A 558 -40.94 21.02 1.21
N LEU A 559 -41.58 20.22 0.34
CA LEU A 559 -42.83 19.54 0.65
C LEU A 559 -42.66 18.39 1.65
N GLU A 560 -41.57 17.62 1.56
CA GLU A 560 -41.25 16.55 2.52
C GLU A 560 -41.05 17.10 3.92
N GLY A 561 -40.21 18.14 4.09
CA GLY A 561 -39.99 18.77 5.39
C GLY A 561 -41.25 19.38 5.99
N LEU A 562 -42.09 20.02 5.17
CA LEU A 562 -43.39 20.53 5.62
C LEU A 562 -44.36 19.40 6.00
N ALA A 563 -44.40 18.32 5.21
CA ALA A 563 -45.27 17.18 5.48
C ALA A 563 -44.89 16.47 6.79
N GLU A 564 -43.59 16.34 7.08
CA GLU A 564 -43.10 15.82 8.36
C GLU A 564 -43.50 16.71 9.54
N LEU A 565 -43.42 18.04 9.37
CA LEU A 565 -43.84 19.01 10.38
C LEU A 565 -45.35 18.99 10.64
N VAL A 566 -46.16 18.78 9.59
CA VAL A 566 -47.61 18.61 9.72
C VAL A 566 -47.96 17.28 10.38
N ARG A 567 -47.20 16.21 10.14
CA ARG A 567 -47.40 14.90 10.78
C ARG A 567 -46.99 14.85 12.24
N SER A 568 -46.01 15.67 12.65
CA SER A 568 -45.48 15.68 14.02
C SER A 568 -46.32 16.52 14.99
N ARG A 569 -47.16 17.44 14.49
CA ARG A 569 -48.17 18.19 15.27
C ARG A 569 -49.39 17.34 15.60
#